data_AF-A0A957N0C3-F1
#
_entry.id   AF-A0A957N0C3-F1
#
_cell.length_a   1.000
_cell.length_b   1.000
_cell.length_c   1.000
_cell.angle_alpha   90.00
_cell.angle_beta   90.00
_cell.angle_gamma   90.00
#
_symmetry.space_group_name_H-M   'P 1'
#
loop_
_entity.id
_entity.type
_entity.pdbx_description
1 polymer ?
#
loop_
_entity_poly.entity_id
_entity_poly.type
_entity_poly.pdbx_seq_one_letter_code
_entity_poly.pdbx_strand_id
1 'polypeptide(L)'
;MSSNHALHRTVLFALVLGALVATTGVHSAQASAPCDPPNVISQEVCDMDSFYGSPPRQLPVGWNAFVLSGDPNFYQDQHTFFGGSNLTIASTNPFKAGI
;
A
#
# COMPACT_ATOMS: atom_id res chain seq x y z
N MET A 1 -45.27 28.43 -17.44
CA MET A 1 -44.24 28.15 -16.41
C MET A 1 -43.86 26.67 -16.39
N SER A 2 -43.23 26.14 -17.45
CA SER A 2 -42.87 24.70 -17.53
C SER A 2 -41.47 24.43 -18.13
N SER A 3 -40.85 25.44 -18.78
CA SER A 3 -39.57 25.28 -19.50
C SER A 3 -38.33 25.22 -18.60
N ASN A 4 -38.30 25.96 -17.49
CA ASN A 4 -37.10 26.10 -16.66
C ASN A 4 -36.75 24.81 -15.88
N HIS A 5 -37.74 24.00 -15.49
CA HIS A 5 -37.50 22.76 -14.74
C HIS A 5 -36.86 21.66 -15.59
N ALA A 6 -37.16 21.62 -16.88
CA ALA A 6 -36.55 20.66 -17.81
C ALA A 6 -35.07 21.00 -18.07
N LEU A 7 -34.76 22.27 -18.28
CA LEU A 7 -33.38 22.75 -18.49
C LEU A 7 -32.48 22.48 -17.27
N HIS A 8 -32.97 22.77 -16.06
CA HIS A 8 -32.24 22.51 -14.82
C HIS A 8 -31.97 21.01 -14.58
N ARG A 9 -32.95 20.14 -14.89
CA ARG A 9 -32.76 18.68 -14.80
C ARG A 9 -31.68 18.17 -15.74
N THR A 10 -31.64 18.67 -16.98
CA THR A 10 -30.64 18.24 -17.98
C THR A 10 -29.23 18.68 -17.58
N VAL A 11 -29.08 19.91 -17.06
CA VAL A 11 -27.78 20.42 -16.60
C VAL A 11 -27.27 19.65 -15.37
N LEU A 12 -28.15 19.35 -14.42
CA LEU A 12 -27.82 18.52 -13.25
C LEU A 12 -27.38 17.12 -13.67
N PHE A 13 -28.09 16.49 -14.62
CA PHE A 13 -27.73 15.18 -15.13
C PHE A 13 -26.37 15.19 -15.83
N ALA A 14 -26.08 16.21 -16.63
CA ALA A 14 -24.79 16.35 -17.31
C ALA A 14 -23.63 16.56 -16.32
N LEU A 15 -23.84 17.33 -15.24
CA LEU A 15 -22.84 17.52 -14.18
C LEU A 15 -22.58 16.24 -13.39
N VAL A 16 -23.63 15.50 -13.03
CA VAL A 16 -23.47 14.21 -12.32
C VAL A 16 -22.76 13.20 -13.20
N LEU A 17 -23.12 13.12 -14.49
CA LEU A 17 -22.47 12.20 -15.43
C LEU A 17 -21.00 12.59 -15.68
N GLY A 18 -20.72 13.89 -15.82
CA GLY A 18 -19.36 14.41 -15.94
C GLY A 18 -18.50 14.13 -14.70
N ALA A 19 -19.08 14.27 -13.50
CA ALA A 19 -18.41 13.93 -12.25
C ALA A 19 -18.14 12.42 -12.13
N LEU A 20 -19.08 11.57 -12.56
CA LEU A 20 -18.92 10.11 -12.53
C LEU A 20 -17.83 9.61 -13.49
N VAL A 21 -17.70 10.24 -14.67
CA VAL A 21 -16.62 9.93 -15.63
C VAL A 21 -15.27 10.46 -15.13
N ALA A 22 -15.24 11.57 -14.40
CA ALA A 22 -14.00 12.11 -13.83
C ALA A 22 -13.40 11.20 -12.74
N THR A 23 -14.19 10.36 -12.07
CA THR A 23 -13.68 9.47 -11.01
C THR A 23 -13.20 8.10 -11.51
N THR A 24 -13.48 7.70 -12.76
CA THR A 24 -13.04 6.39 -13.28
C THR A 24 -11.53 6.29 -13.52
N GLY A 25 -10.80 7.42 -13.46
CA GLY A 25 -9.34 7.46 -13.61
C GLY A 25 -8.55 7.37 -12.30
N VAL A 26 -9.23 7.32 -11.14
CA VAL A 26 -8.55 7.18 -9.85
C VAL A 26 -8.07 5.75 -9.72
N HIS A 27 -6.84 5.50 -10.18
CA HIS A 27 -6.15 4.25 -9.88
C HIS A 27 -5.87 4.24 -8.38
N SER A 28 -6.32 3.20 -7.68
CA SER A 28 -5.81 2.92 -6.34
C SER A 28 -4.29 2.94 -6.41
N ALA A 29 -3.64 3.70 -5.53
CA ALA A 29 -2.19 3.62 -5.39
C ALA A 29 -1.88 2.17 -4.98
N GLN A 30 -1.45 1.37 -5.95
CA GLN A 30 -0.97 0.01 -5.70
C GLN A 30 0.37 0.16 -4.98
N ALA A 31 0.61 -0.60 -3.91
CA ALA A 31 1.94 -0.67 -3.28
C ALA A 31 3.03 -1.02 -4.31
N SER A 32 2.61 -1.72 -5.35
CA SER A 32 3.29 -2.14 -6.56
C SER A 32 3.71 -1.02 -7.52
N ALA A 33 3.22 0.21 -7.38
CA ALA A 33 3.48 1.28 -8.36
C ALA A 33 4.97 1.54 -8.65
N PRO A 34 5.90 1.44 -7.68
CA PRO A 34 7.35 1.52 -7.96
C PRO A 34 7.89 0.39 -8.84
N CYS A 35 7.13 -0.68 -9.02
CA CYS A 35 7.53 -1.94 -9.65
C CYS A 35 6.70 -2.27 -10.89
N ASP A 36 5.85 -1.33 -11.34
CA ASP A 36 5.06 -1.44 -12.56
C ASP A 36 5.49 -0.38 -13.61
N PRO A 37 5.97 -0.77 -14.81
CA PRO A 37 6.26 -2.14 -15.23
C PRO A 37 7.56 -2.66 -14.62
N PRO A 38 7.65 -3.97 -14.29
CA PRO A 38 8.79 -4.51 -13.57
C PRO A 38 10.03 -4.47 -14.45
N ASN A 39 11.05 -3.71 -14.06
CA ASN A 39 12.32 -3.74 -14.77
C ASN A 39 13.55 -4.07 -13.90
N VAL A 40 13.47 -3.95 -12.57
CA VAL A 40 14.59 -4.28 -11.66
C VAL A 40 14.16 -4.99 -10.37
N ILE A 41 13.01 -4.64 -9.79
CA ILE A 41 12.53 -5.20 -8.52
C ILE A 41 11.35 -6.13 -8.80
N SER A 42 11.40 -7.37 -8.30
CA SER A 42 10.29 -8.30 -8.46
C SER A 42 9.08 -7.86 -7.61
N GLN A 43 7.89 -8.16 -8.12
CA GLN A 43 6.62 -7.80 -7.51
C GLN A 43 6.53 -8.22 -6.02
N GLU A 44 6.99 -9.44 -5.73
CA GLU A 44 7.03 -10.03 -4.37
C GLU A 44 7.86 -9.21 -3.38
N VAL A 45 8.92 -8.54 -3.85
CA VAL A 45 9.80 -7.68 -3.03
C VAL A 45 9.12 -6.35 -2.72
N CYS A 46 8.26 -5.88 -3.62
CA CYS A 46 7.58 -4.59 -3.50
C CYS A 46 6.31 -4.66 -2.65
N ASP A 47 5.54 -5.73 -2.83
CA ASP A 47 4.25 -5.88 -2.14
C ASP A 47 4.39 -6.43 -0.71
N MET A 48 5.57 -6.96 -0.36
CA MET A 48 5.83 -7.58 0.95
C MET A 48 4.85 -8.72 1.29
N ASP A 49 4.35 -9.41 0.26
CA ASP A 49 3.33 -10.45 0.42
C ASP A 49 3.86 -11.77 1.00
N SER A 50 5.18 -11.97 0.97
CA SER A 50 5.83 -13.21 1.38
C SER A 50 7.01 -12.94 2.31
N PHE A 51 7.11 -13.76 3.36
CA PHE A 51 8.18 -13.72 4.34
C PHE A 51 8.89 -15.06 4.43
N TYR A 52 10.18 -15.04 4.76
CA TYR A 52 10.97 -16.22 5.04
C TYR A 52 11.52 -16.19 6.48
N GLY A 53 11.92 -17.37 6.96
CA GLY A 53 12.44 -17.54 8.32
C GLY A 53 11.35 -17.58 9.39
N SER A 54 11.77 -17.40 10.65
CA SER A 54 10.90 -17.35 11.81
C SER A 54 11.37 -16.26 12.79
N PRO A 55 10.48 -15.70 13.63
CA PRO A 55 10.90 -14.76 14.68
C PRO A 55 12.06 -15.35 15.52
N PRO A 56 13.08 -14.56 15.89
CA PRO A 56 13.19 -13.10 15.75
C PRO A 56 13.86 -12.62 14.45
N ARG A 57 13.98 -13.47 13.43
CA ARG A 57 14.66 -13.19 12.16
C ARG A 57 13.77 -13.58 10.97
N GLN A 58 12.52 -13.17 11.01
CA GLN A 58 11.58 -13.32 9.89
C GLN A 58 11.59 -12.03 9.05
N LEU A 59 11.79 -12.16 7.74
CA LEU A 59 11.99 -11.03 6.82
C LEU A 59 11.20 -11.21 5.52
N PRO A 60 10.83 -10.11 4.82
CA PRO A 60 10.23 -10.19 3.49
C PRO A 60 11.19 -10.84 2.48
N VAL A 61 10.65 -11.61 1.54
CA VAL A 61 11.45 -12.21 0.46
C VAL A 61 12.21 -11.13 -0.31
N GLY A 62 13.49 -11.38 -0.56
CA GLY A 62 14.41 -10.45 -1.24
C GLY A 62 15.00 -9.33 -0.39
N TRP A 63 14.64 -9.25 0.90
CA TRP A 63 15.17 -8.25 1.84
C TRP A 63 16.22 -8.89 2.76
N ASN A 64 17.19 -8.09 3.20
CA ASN A 64 18.24 -8.51 4.14
C ASN A 64 18.31 -7.52 5.30
N ALA A 65 18.30 -8.02 6.54
CA ALA A 65 18.44 -7.15 7.70
C ALA A 65 19.91 -6.95 8.10
N PHE A 66 20.19 -5.82 8.74
CA PHE A 66 21.45 -5.57 9.44
C PHE A 66 21.20 -4.99 10.83
N VAL A 67 22.09 -5.33 11.78
CA VAL A 67 22.05 -4.82 13.15
C VAL A 67 23.40 -4.20 13.48
N LEU A 68 23.40 -2.91 13.81
CA LEU A 68 24.58 -2.14 14.24
C LEU A 68 24.70 -2.12 15.76
N SER A 69 23.60 -2.14 16.50
CA SER A 69 23.58 -2.27 17.96
C SER A 69 22.22 -2.77 18.48
N GLY A 70 22.23 -3.41 19.65
CA GLY A 70 21.05 -4.03 20.26
C GLY A 70 20.72 -5.40 19.65
N ASP A 71 19.53 -5.92 19.94
CA ASP A 71 19.02 -7.18 19.39
C ASP A 71 17.50 -7.10 19.17
N PRO A 72 17.04 -6.43 18.09
CA PRO A 72 15.62 -6.32 17.81
C PRO A 72 15.08 -7.63 17.19
N ASN A 73 13.79 -7.87 17.40
CA ASN A 73 13.03 -8.91 16.72
C ASN A 73 12.47 -8.39 15.40
N PHE A 74 12.65 -9.17 14.34
CA PHE A 74 12.02 -8.98 13.04
C PHE A 74 10.94 -10.04 12.86
N TYR A 75 9.71 -9.61 12.61
CA TYR A 75 8.58 -10.51 12.40
C TYR A 75 7.54 -9.91 11.47
N GLN A 76 6.79 -10.79 10.80
CA GLN A 76 5.61 -10.42 10.04
C GLN A 76 4.47 -10.11 11.01
N ASP A 77 3.83 -8.98 10.81
CA ASP A 77 2.59 -8.59 11.46
C ASP A 77 1.49 -8.41 10.40
N GLN A 78 0.22 -8.35 10.83
CA GLN A 78 -0.92 -8.16 9.94
C GLN A 78 -1.87 -7.10 10.50
N HIS A 79 -2.00 -5.97 9.80
CA HIS A 79 -2.84 -4.85 10.22
C HIS A 79 -4.18 -4.83 9.48
N THR A 80 -5.26 -5.23 10.16
CA THR A 80 -6.55 -5.58 9.55
C THR A 80 -7.43 -4.43 9.04
N PHE A 81 -7.14 -3.16 9.37
CA PHE A 81 -8.05 -2.05 9.02
C PHE A 81 -7.77 -1.42 7.65
N PHE A 82 -6.51 -1.27 7.25
CA PHE A 82 -6.11 -0.71 5.95
C PHE A 82 -4.79 -1.29 5.40
N GLY A 83 -4.24 -2.35 6.02
CA GLY A 83 -2.89 -2.84 5.72
C GLY A 83 -2.86 -4.29 5.23
N GLY A 84 -1.86 -4.58 4.40
CA GLY A 84 -1.43 -5.94 4.09
C GLY A 84 -0.49 -6.50 5.16
N SER A 85 0.30 -7.50 4.79
CA SER A 85 1.42 -7.97 5.61
C SER A 85 2.44 -6.85 5.80
N ASN A 86 3.01 -6.73 7.00
CA ASN A 86 4.06 -5.75 7.27
C ASN A 86 5.22 -6.35 8.05
N LEU A 87 6.41 -5.79 7.84
CA LEU A 87 7.57 -6.07 8.66
C LEU A 87 7.51 -5.21 9.92
N THR A 88 7.53 -5.86 11.08
CA THR A 88 7.69 -5.19 12.37
C THR A 88 9.09 -5.43 12.92
N ILE A 89 9.73 -4.36 13.38
CA ILE A 89 11.03 -4.36 14.05
C ILE A 89 10.82 -3.87 15.48
N ALA A 90 10.95 -4.75 16.48
CA ALA A 90 10.62 -4.43 17.88
C ALA A 90 11.74 -4.83 18.83
N SER A 91 11.91 -4.08 19.91
CA SER A 91 12.87 -4.38 20.99
C SER A 91 12.43 -3.73 22.29
N THR A 92 12.77 -4.34 23.43
CA THR A 92 12.61 -3.73 24.76
C THR A 92 13.77 -2.81 25.13
N ASN A 93 14.88 -2.88 24.40
CA ASN A 93 16.08 -2.06 24.59
C ASN A 93 16.35 -1.17 23.36
N PRO A 94 17.07 -0.06 23.49
CA PRO A 94 17.53 0.73 22.34
C PRO A 94 18.30 -0.14 21.34
N PHE A 95 18.04 0.06 20.06
CA PHE A 95 18.70 -0.67 18.98
C PHE A 95 18.98 0.24 17.79
N LYS A 96 19.91 -0.18 16.94
CA LYS A 96 20.20 0.42 15.65
C LYS A 96 20.24 -0.70 14.62
N ALA A 97 19.22 -0.78 13.78
CA ALA A 97 19.07 -1.81 12.77
C ALA A 97 18.37 -1.26 11.53
N GLY A 98 18.37 -2.03 10.45
CA GLY A 98 17.70 -1.69 9.20
C GLY A 98 17.56 -2.86 8.25
N ILE A 99 17.15 -2.53 7.03
CA ILE A 99 16.87 -3.39 5.87
C ILE A 99 17.65 -2.87 4.66
#